data_AF-A0A6N6STN1-F1
#
_entry.id   AF-A0A6N6STN1-F1
#
_cell.length_a   1.000
_cell.length_b   1.000
_cell.length_c   1.000
_cell.angle_alpha   90.00
_cell.angle_beta   90.00
_cell.angle_gamma   90.00
#
_symmetry.space_group_name_H-M   'P 1'
#
loop_
_entity.id
_entity.type
_entity.pdbx_description
1 polymer ?
#
loop_
_entity_poly.entity_id
_entity_poly.type
_entity_poly.pdbx_seq_one_letter_code
_entity_poly.pdbx_strand_id
1 'polypeptide(L)'
;MFVRDPVAVSTRLDRNQRAKLIAMAEGIERRTKVRGSRSGILGLTGLAVLRALVLAFQNRANGICNPSYDALQRLTGFCRQTICAALRRLEAVGIVRAIRRLVRRPIERGGVTFVGVVQASSLYTFRLEGRVQITPLAVGRARSFPTARVLFALLYPSPLGRGNHTTRRPTEGAEPADSRAWRAGAAARSRSNRTNRARCALGCPGAFGAASPEFDAEIPCGSRTKSITVRVRLTCTSVPLPLPPH
;
A
#
# COMPACT_ATOMS: atom_id res chain seq x y z
N MET A 1 -14.40 12.69 1.14
CA MET A 1 -14.86 13.65 2.17
C MET A 1 -14.04 14.90 1.99
N PHE A 2 -14.67 16.07 1.91
CA PHE A 2 -13.92 17.33 1.95
C PHE A 2 -13.48 17.54 3.40
N VAL A 3 -12.18 17.50 3.64
CA VAL A 3 -11.62 17.81 4.95
C VAL A 3 -11.31 19.30 4.92
N ARG A 4 -12.18 20.10 5.56
CA ARG A 4 -11.99 21.56 5.68
C ARG A 4 -10.74 21.85 6.51
N ASP A 5 -10.64 21.23 7.68
CA ASP A 5 -9.52 21.40 8.60
C ASP A 5 -8.81 20.05 8.86
N PRO A 6 -7.58 19.85 8.33
CA PRO A 6 -6.88 18.58 8.49
C PRO A 6 -6.41 18.33 9.92
N VAL A 7 -6.18 19.40 10.70
CA VAL A 7 -5.73 19.33 12.09
C VAL A 7 -6.82 18.70 12.97
N ALA A 8 -8.08 19.11 12.79
CA ALA A 8 -9.21 18.63 13.57
C ALA A 8 -9.45 17.12 13.44
N VAL A 9 -9.05 16.54 12.30
CA VAL A 9 -9.19 15.10 12.02
C VAL A 9 -7.95 14.30 12.44
N SER A 10 -6.81 14.97 12.58
CA SER A 10 -5.54 14.34 12.90
C SER A 10 -5.38 14.09 14.40
N THR A 11 -4.83 12.93 14.75
CA THR A 11 -4.51 12.60 16.13
C THR A 11 -3.07 12.99 16.43
N ARG A 12 -2.87 13.90 17.39
CA ARG A 12 -1.54 14.18 17.93
C ARG A 12 -1.09 12.99 18.76
N LEU A 13 0.04 12.39 18.38
CA LEU A 13 0.63 11.27 19.11
C LEU A 13 1.94 11.67 19.78
N ASP A 14 1.94 11.57 21.10
CA ASP A 14 3.14 11.65 21.94
C ASP A 14 4.10 10.47 21.65
N ARG A 15 5.39 10.63 22.00
CA ARG A 15 6.43 9.60 21.87
C ARG A 15 5.99 8.26 22.47
N ASN A 16 5.38 8.29 23.66
CA ASN A 16 4.93 7.07 24.33
C ASN A 16 3.73 6.45 23.60
N GLN A 17 2.82 7.27 23.08
CA GLN A 17 1.67 6.79 22.32
C GLN A 17 2.09 6.14 21.00
N ARG A 18 3.11 6.69 20.31
CA ARG A 18 3.69 6.06 19.11
C ARG A 18 4.28 4.69 19.42
N ALA A 19 5.04 4.58 20.51
CA ALA A 19 5.61 3.31 20.95
C ALA A 19 4.50 2.30 21.31
N LYS A 20 3.48 2.73 22.06
CA LYS A 20 2.30 1.90 22.38
C LYS A 20 1.57 1.43 21.14
N LEU A 21 1.40 2.29 20.13
CA LEU A 21 0.73 1.94 18.89
C LEU A 21 1.49 0.86 18.11
N ILE A 22 2.81 1.00 18.00
CA ILE A 22 3.67 0.01 17.34
C ILE A 22 3.64 -1.32 18.12
N ALA A 23 3.80 -1.27 19.44
CA ALA A 23 3.78 -2.46 20.30
C ALA A 23 2.42 -3.18 20.24
N MET A 24 1.31 -2.44 20.21
CA MET A 24 -0.03 -2.98 20.02
C MET A 24 -0.15 -3.70 18.67
N ALA A 25 0.32 -3.09 17.57
CA ALA A 25 0.27 -3.71 16.25
C ALA A 25 1.12 -5.00 16.18
N GLU A 26 2.32 -5.00 16.78
CA GLU A 26 3.13 -6.20 16.92
C GLU A 26 2.43 -7.28 17.75
N GLY A 27 1.78 -6.89 18.85
CA GLY A 27 1.01 -7.80 19.69
C GLY A 27 -0.18 -8.42 18.96
N ILE A 28 -0.85 -7.67 18.07
CA ILE A 28 -1.90 -8.20 17.19
C ILE A 28 -1.31 -9.20 16.19
N GLU A 29 -0.20 -8.86 15.55
CA GLU A 29 0.48 -9.76 14.60
C GLU A 29 0.90 -11.07 15.26
N ARG A 30 1.47 -11.02 16.47
CA ARG A 30 1.88 -12.23 17.22
C ARG A 30 0.68 -13.08 17.62
N ARG A 31 -0.42 -12.46 18.09
CA ARG A 31 -1.65 -13.15 18.50
C ARG A 31 -2.40 -13.79 17.34
N THR A 32 -2.37 -13.17 16.17
CA THR A 32 -3.09 -13.65 14.96
C THR A 32 -2.27 -14.63 14.11
N LYS A 33 -1.01 -14.87 14.48
CA LYS A 33 -0.13 -15.78 13.75
C LYS A 33 -0.52 -17.24 13.98
N VAL A 34 -1.04 -17.87 12.94
CA VAL A 34 -1.36 -19.32 12.94
C VAL A 34 -0.07 -20.14 12.82
N ARG A 35 -0.01 -21.30 13.50
CA ARG A 35 1.11 -22.24 13.39
C ARG A 35 1.31 -22.65 11.93
N GLY A 36 2.56 -22.58 11.44
CA GLY A 36 2.90 -22.83 10.04
C GLY A 36 2.75 -21.64 9.10
N SER A 37 2.08 -20.56 9.51
CA SER A 37 2.05 -19.31 8.73
C SER A 37 3.29 -18.46 9.01
N ARG A 38 3.88 -17.89 7.95
CA ARG A 38 5.05 -17.00 8.07
C ARG A 38 4.72 -15.71 8.83
N SER A 39 3.51 -15.21 8.64
CA SER A 39 3.04 -13.90 9.10
C SER A 39 1.62 -14.01 9.65
N GLY A 40 1.24 -13.08 10.53
CA GLY A 40 -0.13 -12.87 11.00
C GLY A 40 -0.94 -12.00 10.03
N ILE A 41 -2.01 -11.40 10.55
CA ILE A 41 -3.00 -10.65 9.75
C ILE A 41 -2.44 -9.37 9.11
N LEU A 42 -1.48 -8.70 9.76
CA LEU A 42 -0.89 -7.45 9.26
C LEU A 42 0.27 -7.77 8.30
N GLY A 43 1.08 -8.77 8.67
CA GLY A 43 2.31 -9.12 7.99
C GLY A 43 3.46 -8.14 8.22
N LEU A 44 4.65 -8.59 7.84
CA LEU A 44 5.89 -7.79 7.91
C LEU A 44 5.75 -6.46 7.16
N THR A 45 5.09 -6.46 6.00
CA THR A 45 4.87 -5.26 5.19
C THR A 45 3.92 -4.27 5.88
N GLY A 46 2.86 -4.75 6.54
CA GLY A 46 1.94 -3.93 7.32
C GLY A 46 2.66 -3.22 8.48
N LEU A 47 3.48 -3.96 9.23
CA LEU A 47 4.25 -3.40 10.33
C LEU A 47 5.31 -2.39 9.85
N ALA A 48 6.01 -2.67 8.75
CA ALA A 48 6.99 -1.75 8.18
C ALA A 48 6.35 -0.45 7.70
N VAL A 49 5.22 -0.52 6.98
CA VAL A 49 4.46 0.67 6.56
C VAL A 49 3.95 1.45 7.77
N LEU A 50 3.45 0.77 8.81
CA LEU A 50 2.99 1.44 10.02
C LEU A 50 4.12 2.20 10.73
N ARG A 51 5.30 1.57 10.87
CA ARG A 51 6.49 2.24 11.44
C ARG A 51 6.89 3.47 10.62
N ALA A 52 6.90 3.35 9.30
CA ALA A 52 7.18 4.47 8.39
C ALA A 52 6.21 5.64 8.62
N LEU A 53 4.89 5.36 8.68
CA LEU A 53 3.87 6.38 8.91
C LEU A 53 4.04 7.12 10.25
N VAL A 54 4.26 6.37 11.33
CA VAL A 54 4.29 6.89 12.69
C VAL A 54 5.62 7.57 13.03
N LEU A 55 6.74 7.03 12.57
CA LEU A 55 8.07 7.51 12.94
C LEU A 55 8.58 8.60 12.00
N ALA A 56 8.32 8.51 10.70
CA ALA A 56 8.84 9.45 9.72
C ALA A 56 7.84 10.54 9.33
N PHE A 57 6.60 10.17 8.99
CA PHE A 57 5.66 11.12 8.38
C PHE A 57 4.74 11.85 9.35
N GLN A 58 4.59 11.35 10.58
CA GLN A 58 3.72 11.99 11.55
C GLN A 58 4.38 13.19 12.21
N ASN A 59 3.90 14.39 11.88
CA ASN A 59 4.35 15.62 12.50
C ASN A 59 3.97 15.65 14.00
N ARG A 60 4.95 15.94 14.87
CA ARG A 60 4.75 15.99 16.33
C ARG A 60 3.92 17.20 16.78
N ALA A 61 4.10 18.35 16.14
CA ALA A 61 3.41 19.59 16.53
C ALA A 61 1.93 19.53 16.12
N ASN A 62 1.67 19.17 14.87
CA ASN A 62 0.32 19.26 14.29
C ASN A 62 -0.44 17.93 14.33
N GLY A 63 0.24 16.79 14.43
CA GLY A 63 -0.37 15.46 14.35
C GLY A 63 -0.73 15.00 12.94
N ILE A 64 -0.60 15.88 11.94
CA ILE A 64 -0.91 15.60 10.54
C ILE A 64 0.05 14.53 9.99
N CYS A 65 -0.52 13.55 9.28
CA CYS A 65 0.21 12.52 8.54
C CYS A 65 -0.42 12.40 7.14
N ASN A 66 0.20 12.99 6.13
CA ASN A 66 -0.30 13.05 4.75
C ASN A 66 0.72 12.62 3.67
N PRO A 67 1.45 11.50 3.85
CA PRO A 67 2.43 11.04 2.87
C PRO A 67 1.80 10.68 1.52
N SER A 68 2.55 10.91 0.45
CA SER A 68 2.24 10.34 -0.87
C SER A 68 2.65 8.87 -0.92
N TYR A 69 2.07 8.12 -1.86
CA TYR A 69 2.50 6.74 -2.10
C TYR A 69 3.98 6.70 -2.48
N ASP A 70 4.45 7.65 -3.28
CA ASP A 70 5.84 7.71 -3.72
C ASP A 70 6.80 7.95 -2.55
N ALA A 71 6.42 8.79 -1.58
CA ALA A 71 7.19 8.99 -0.35
C ALA A 71 7.28 7.70 0.48
N LEU A 72 6.18 6.95 0.58
CA LEU A 72 6.18 5.64 1.24
C LEU A 72 7.04 4.63 0.48
N GLN A 73 7.03 4.63 -0.86
CA GLN A 73 7.88 3.75 -1.67
C GLN A 73 9.36 4.06 -1.45
N ARG A 74 9.75 5.33 -1.44
CA ARG A 74 11.14 5.75 -1.18
C ARG A 74 11.62 5.31 0.21
N LEU A 75 10.78 5.48 1.23
CA LEU A 75 11.17 5.16 2.60
C LEU A 75 11.17 3.65 2.90
N THR A 76 10.21 2.90 2.35
CA THR A 76 10.05 1.47 2.65
C THR A 76 10.71 0.54 1.64
N GLY A 77 11.00 1.02 0.43
CA GLY A 77 11.48 0.21 -0.70
C GLY A 77 10.41 -0.71 -1.31
N PHE A 78 9.16 -0.66 -0.84
CA PHE A 78 8.10 -1.52 -1.37
C PHE A 78 7.46 -0.96 -2.64
N CYS A 79 6.93 -1.84 -3.48
CA CYS A 79 6.11 -1.43 -4.61
C CYS A 79 4.76 -0.85 -4.14
N ARG A 80 4.18 0.03 -4.95
CA ARG A 80 2.91 0.71 -4.67
C ARG A 80 1.76 -0.26 -4.33
N GLN A 81 1.71 -1.40 -5.01
CA GLN A 81 0.66 -2.42 -4.78
C GLN A 81 0.78 -3.04 -3.38
N THR A 82 2.00 -3.36 -2.94
CA THR A 82 2.27 -3.89 -1.60
C THR A 82 1.90 -2.89 -0.51
N ILE A 83 2.20 -1.61 -0.71
CA ILE A 83 1.82 -0.54 0.23
C ILE A 83 0.30 -0.40 0.29
N CYS A 84 -0.38 -0.43 -0.86
CA CYS A 84 -1.85 -0.40 -0.91
C CYS A 84 -2.47 -1.57 -0.15
N ALA A 85 -1.95 -2.79 -0.34
CA ALA A 85 -2.42 -3.98 0.38
C ALA A 85 -2.14 -3.88 1.89
N ALA A 86 -0.96 -3.39 2.29
CA ALA A 86 -0.59 -3.17 3.68
C ALA A 86 -1.52 -2.15 4.36
N LEU A 87 -1.79 -1.01 3.71
CA LEU A 87 -2.71 0.01 4.22
C LEU A 87 -4.13 -0.53 4.38
N ARG A 88 -4.62 -1.32 3.42
CA ARG A 88 -5.94 -1.98 3.52
C ARG A 88 -6.03 -2.91 4.73
N ARG A 89 -4.97 -3.69 5.02
CA ARG A 89 -4.89 -4.53 6.22
C ARG A 89 -4.92 -3.71 7.51
N LEU A 90 -4.14 -2.63 7.56
CA LEU A 90 -4.12 -1.73 8.72
C LEU A 90 -5.48 -1.07 8.96
N GLU A 91 -6.18 -0.71 7.88
CA GLU A 91 -7.53 -0.14 7.93
C GLU A 91 -8.58 -1.16 8.37
N ALA A 92 -8.48 -2.39 7.88
CA ALA A 92 -9.38 -3.47 8.26
C ALA A 92 -9.25 -3.91 9.71
N VAL A 93 -8.06 -3.79 10.31
CA VAL A 93 -7.82 -4.02 11.75
C VAL A 93 -8.26 -2.81 12.58
N GLY A 94 -8.46 -1.65 11.95
CA GLY A 94 -8.91 -0.41 12.58
C GLY A 94 -7.80 0.41 13.25
N ILE A 95 -6.52 0.09 13.00
CA ILE A 95 -5.37 0.82 13.57
C ILE A 95 -5.21 2.18 12.89
N VAL A 96 -5.33 2.19 11.56
CA VAL A 96 -5.17 3.37 10.71
C VAL A 96 -6.47 3.59 9.97
N ARG A 97 -6.92 4.84 9.84
CA ARG A 97 -8.03 5.20 8.96
C ARG A 97 -7.52 6.11 7.86
N ALA A 98 -7.77 5.72 6.61
CA ALA A 98 -7.33 6.48 5.44
C ALA A 98 -8.45 7.40 4.96
N ILE A 99 -8.23 8.71 5.07
CA ILE A 99 -9.21 9.73 4.70
C ILE A 99 -8.78 10.35 3.38
N ARG A 100 -9.55 10.09 2.32
CA ARG A 100 -9.31 10.68 1.00
C ARG A 100 -9.66 12.16 1.03
N ARG A 101 -8.67 13.00 0.72
CA ARG A 101 -8.79 14.44 0.70
C ARG A 101 -9.01 14.96 -0.73
N LEU A 102 -9.93 15.89 -0.87
CA LEU A 102 -10.20 16.62 -2.10
C LEU A 102 -9.78 18.08 -1.88
N VAL A 103 -8.98 18.62 -2.79
CA VAL A 103 -8.47 20.00 -2.72
C VAL A 103 -8.91 20.74 -3.98
N ARG A 104 -9.37 21.97 -3.80
CA ARG A 104 -9.67 22.88 -4.91
C ARG A 104 -8.37 23.40 -5.48
N ARG A 105 -8.17 23.21 -6.79
CA ARG A 105 -7.01 23.73 -7.52
C ARG A 105 -7.50 24.51 -8.73
N PRO A 106 -6.92 25.67 -9.04
CA PRO A 106 -7.14 26.28 -10.34
C PRO A 106 -6.58 25.32 -11.40
N ILE A 107 -7.39 25.03 -12.41
CA ILE A 107 -7.03 24.22 -13.57
C ILE A 107 -7.24 25.11 -14.79
N GLU A 108 -6.16 25.34 -15.51
CA GLU A 108 -6.21 26.04 -16.79
C GLU A 108 -6.54 25.05 -17.90
N ARG A 109 -7.60 25.35 -18.67
CA ARG A 109 -7.94 24.62 -19.89
C ARG A 109 -8.38 25.60 -20.96
N GLY A 110 -7.61 25.68 -22.05
CA GLY A 110 -7.94 26.51 -23.21
C GLY A 110 -7.98 28.01 -22.91
N GLY A 111 -7.05 28.51 -22.07
CA GLY A 111 -6.95 29.94 -21.74
C GLY A 111 -7.96 30.44 -20.69
N VAL A 112 -8.85 29.59 -20.18
CA VAL A 112 -9.78 29.93 -19.10
C VAL A 112 -9.40 29.18 -17.83
N THR A 113 -9.35 29.90 -16.71
CA THR A 113 -9.09 29.36 -15.37
C THR A 113 -10.39 28.88 -14.74
N PHE A 114 -10.46 27.60 -14.39
CA PHE A 114 -11.58 27.05 -13.64
C PHE A 114 -11.10 26.47 -12.32
N VAL A 115 -11.91 26.59 -11.25
CA VAL A 115 -11.60 25.94 -9.97
C VAL A 115 -12.07 24.49 -10.02
N GLY A 116 -11.15 23.59 -10.32
CA GLY A 116 -11.39 22.15 -10.27
C GLY A 116 -11.16 21.55 -8.89
N VAL A 117 -11.72 20.37 -8.65
CA VAL A 117 -11.44 19.58 -7.43
C VAL A 117 -10.52 18.42 -7.80
N VAL A 118 -9.33 18.38 -7.21
CA VAL A 118 -8.34 17.32 -7.42
C VAL A 118 -8.20 16.50 -6.15
N GLN A 119 -8.03 15.19 -6.29
CA GLN A 119 -7.69 14.33 -5.16
C GLN A 119 -6.25 14.60 -4.71
N ALA A 120 -6.09 15.06 -3.46
CA ALA A 120 -4.78 15.23 -2.84
C ALA A 120 -4.30 13.93 -2.17
N SER A 121 -3.10 13.97 -1.58
CA SER A 121 -2.63 12.87 -0.73
C SER A 121 -3.63 12.58 0.39
N SER A 122 -3.81 11.28 0.67
CA SER A 122 -4.68 10.82 1.73
C SER A 122 -4.15 11.27 3.09
N LEU A 123 -5.06 11.65 3.98
CA LEU A 123 -4.75 11.93 5.37
C LEU A 123 -4.91 10.62 6.15
N TYR A 124 -3.91 10.26 6.95
CA TYR A 124 -3.95 9.09 7.80
C TYR A 124 -4.16 9.53 9.25
N THR A 125 -5.14 8.91 9.90
CA THR A 125 -5.38 9.09 11.34
C THR A 125 -5.24 7.76 12.07
N PHE A 126 -4.80 7.84 13.32
CA PHE A 126 -4.42 6.69 14.14
C PHE A 126 -5.40 6.54 15.29
N ARG A 127 -5.79 5.29 15.55
CA ARG A 127 -6.59 4.94 16.73
C ARG A 127 -5.71 4.24 17.76
N LEU A 128 -5.70 4.78 18.98
CA LEU A 128 -4.99 4.20 20.11
C LEU A 128 -5.88 3.26 20.93
N GLU A 129 -7.20 3.38 20.82
CA GLU A 129 -8.16 2.65 21.65
C GLU A 129 -8.31 1.20 21.18
N GLY A 130 -7.99 0.28 22.10
CA GLY A 130 -7.67 -1.13 21.86
C GLY A 130 -8.83 -2.08 21.53
N ARG A 131 -9.93 -1.61 20.94
CA ARG A 131 -10.89 -2.53 20.30
C ARG A 131 -10.49 -2.72 18.85
N VAL A 132 -9.71 -3.77 18.63
CA VAL A 132 -9.40 -4.27 17.29
C VAL A 132 -10.71 -4.72 16.66
N GLN A 133 -11.26 -3.88 15.79
CA GLN A 133 -12.39 -4.25 14.96
C GLN A 133 -11.79 -4.98 13.76
N ILE A 134 -11.68 -6.30 13.83
CA ILE A 134 -11.30 -7.09 12.65
C ILE A 134 -12.49 -7.06 11.71
N THR A 135 -12.49 -6.09 10.81
CA THR A 135 -13.41 -6.13 9.67
C THR A 135 -12.84 -7.18 8.73
N PRO A 136 -13.58 -8.26 8.42
CA PRO A 136 -13.10 -9.21 7.42
C PRO A 136 -12.87 -8.42 6.13
N LEU A 137 -11.60 -8.30 5.73
CA LEU A 137 -11.29 -7.80 4.40
C LEU A 137 -11.98 -8.73 3.44
N ALA A 138 -12.93 -8.20 2.68
CA ALA A 138 -13.31 -8.80 1.41
C ALA A 138 -12.06 -8.76 0.52
N VAL A 139 -11.13 -9.68 0.76
CA VAL A 139 -10.09 -10.03 -0.19
C VAL A 139 -10.90 -10.69 -1.30
N GLY A 140 -11.40 -9.86 -2.21
CA GLY A 140 -12.08 -10.34 -3.40
C GLY A 140 -11.16 -11.41 -3.96
N ARG A 141 -11.64 -12.66 -4.00
CA ARG A 141 -10.89 -13.76 -4.60
C ARG A 141 -10.35 -13.19 -5.88
N ALA A 142 -9.02 -13.12 -6.01
CA ALA A 142 -8.39 -12.74 -7.25
C ALA A 142 -9.13 -13.58 -8.28
N ARG A 143 -9.87 -12.93 -9.20
CA ARG A 143 -10.54 -13.65 -10.28
C ARG A 143 -9.43 -14.51 -10.83
N SER A 144 -9.51 -15.83 -10.65
CA SER A 144 -8.56 -16.75 -11.22
C SER A 144 -8.52 -16.32 -12.67
N PHE A 145 -7.37 -15.80 -13.12
CA PHE A 145 -7.21 -15.52 -14.53
C PHE A 145 -7.72 -16.76 -15.25
N PRO A 146 -8.66 -16.62 -16.22
CA PRO A 146 -9.12 -17.79 -16.96
C PRO A 146 -7.85 -18.50 -17.39
N THR A 147 -7.67 -19.74 -16.92
CA THR A 147 -6.52 -20.54 -17.32
C THR A 147 -6.52 -20.56 -18.85
N ALA A 148 -5.35 -20.59 -19.49
CA ALA A 148 -5.23 -20.47 -20.94
C ALA A 148 -6.20 -21.38 -21.71
N ARG A 149 -6.62 -22.51 -21.12
CA ARG A 149 -7.70 -23.39 -21.60
C ARG A 149 -9.05 -22.70 -21.86
N VAL A 150 -9.51 -21.80 -20.98
CA VAL A 150 -10.79 -21.09 -21.15
C VAL A 150 -10.70 -20.01 -22.23
N LEU A 151 -9.54 -19.35 -22.35
CA LEU A 151 -9.28 -18.41 -23.45
C LEU A 151 -9.18 -19.15 -24.79
N PHE A 152 -8.52 -20.30 -24.85
CA PHE A 152 -8.41 -21.10 -26.09
C PHE A 152 -9.77 -21.62 -26.56
N ALA A 153 -10.64 -22.06 -25.64
CA ALA A 153 -12.00 -22.51 -25.97
C ALA A 153 -12.94 -21.39 -26.46
N LEU A 154 -12.72 -20.14 -26.03
CA LEU A 154 -13.50 -18.98 -26.48
C LEU A 154 -12.99 -18.38 -27.79
N LEU A 155 -11.67 -18.48 -28.05
CA LEU A 155 -11.07 -17.97 -29.30
C LEU A 155 -11.09 -19.00 -30.44
N TYR A 156 -11.13 -20.30 -30.12
CA TYR A 156 -11.19 -21.38 -31.10
C TYR A 156 -12.30 -22.36 -30.73
N PRO A 157 -13.56 -22.11 -31.13
CA PRO A 157 -14.58 -23.14 -31.09
C PRO A 157 -14.14 -24.25 -32.07
N SER A 158 -13.62 -25.35 -31.53
CA SER A 158 -13.25 -26.50 -32.33
C SER A 158 -14.44 -26.94 -33.18
N PRO A 159 -14.33 -26.99 -34.52
CA PRO A 159 -15.37 -27.61 -35.32
C PRO A 159 -15.42 -29.10 -34.95
N LEU A 160 -16.60 -29.54 -34.54
CA LEU A 160 -16.95 -30.95 -34.39
C LEU A 160 -16.51 -31.70 -35.65
N GLY A 161 -15.58 -32.64 -35.50
CA GLY A 161 -14.99 -33.29 -36.65
C GLY A 161 -14.14 -34.52 -36.34
N ARG A 162 -14.84 -35.62 -36.03
CA ARG A 162 -14.58 -36.93 -36.65
C ARG A 162 -13.37 -37.75 -36.16
N GLY A 163 -13.67 -38.91 -35.57
CA GLY A 163 -12.90 -40.14 -35.81
C GLY A 163 -12.43 -40.88 -34.56
N ASN A 164 -13.18 -41.92 -34.17
CA ASN A 164 -12.66 -43.00 -33.34
C ASN A 164 -11.57 -43.76 -34.12
N HIS A 165 -10.32 -43.74 -33.65
CA HIS A 165 -9.31 -44.71 -34.05
C HIS A 165 -8.93 -45.52 -32.82
N THR A 166 -9.61 -46.65 -32.68
CA THR A 166 -9.13 -47.83 -31.97
C THR A 166 -7.85 -48.35 -32.61
N THR A 167 -6.99 -48.93 -31.76
CA THR A 167 -5.85 -49.82 -32.06
C THR A 167 -4.64 -49.21 -32.77
N ARG A 168 -3.49 -49.14 -32.09
CA ARG A 168 -2.50 -50.23 -31.97
C ARG A 168 -1.34 -49.78 -31.08
N ARG A 169 -0.94 -50.65 -30.14
CA ARG A 169 0.40 -50.64 -29.53
C ARG A 169 1.43 -50.96 -30.62
N PRO A 170 2.59 -50.31 -30.60
CA PRO A 170 3.84 -50.99 -30.92
C PRO A 170 4.65 -51.20 -29.64
N THR A 171 5.08 -52.44 -29.53
CA THR A 171 6.10 -53.04 -28.67
C THR A 171 7.43 -52.28 -28.66
N GLU A 172 8.04 -52.29 -27.48
CA GLU A 172 9.47 -52.55 -27.17
C GLU A 172 10.56 -52.02 -28.11
N GLY A 173 11.47 -51.23 -27.53
CA GLY A 173 12.86 -51.14 -28.00
C GLY A 173 13.43 -49.73 -28.02
N ALA A 174 13.96 -49.24 -26.90
CA ALA A 174 15.17 -48.40 -26.81
C ALA A 174 15.34 -47.87 -25.37
N GLU A 175 16.17 -48.57 -24.60
CA GLU A 175 16.80 -48.06 -23.37
C GLU A 175 18.09 -47.26 -23.74
N PRO A 176 18.82 -46.62 -22.81
CA PRO A 176 18.72 -45.19 -22.53
C PRO A 176 20.02 -44.42 -22.84
N ALA A 177 19.90 -43.19 -23.37
CA ALA A 177 21.02 -42.24 -23.43
C ALA A 177 20.82 -41.11 -22.41
N ASP A 178 21.51 -41.28 -21.29
CA ASP A 178 22.20 -40.22 -20.54
C ASP A 178 21.39 -39.05 -19.96
N SER A 179 20.88 -39.23 -18.74
CA SER A 179 20.30 -38.18 -17.89
C SER A 179 21.12 -37.87 -16.64
N ARG A 180 22.42 -38.23 -16.61
CA ARG A 180 23.32 -37.95 -15.47
C ARG A 180 24.06 -36.61 -15.54
N ALA A 181 23.66 -35.68 -16.42
CA ALA A 181 24.35 -34.39 -16.59
C ALA A 181 23.78 -33.20 -15.78
N TRP A 182 22.69 -33.35 -15.01
CA TRP A 182 22.04 -32.20 -14.32
C TRP A 182 22.13 -32.19 -12.79
N ARG A 183 23.00 -32.99 -12.16
CA ARG A 183 23.18 -33.02 -10.69
C ARG A 183 24.54 -32.52 -10.19
N ALA A 184 25.16 -31.54 -10.84
CA ALA A 184 26.46 -30.99 -10.42
C ALA A 184 26.49 -29.45 -10.27
N GLY A 185 25.39 -28.80 -9.84
CA GLY A 185 25.32 -27.33 -9.78
C GLY A 185 24.77 -26.71 -8.49
N ALA A 186 24.55 -27.45 -7.40
CA ALA A 186 23.83 -26.95 -6.22
C ALA A 186 24.52 -27.18 -4.87
N ALA A 187 25.86 -27.21 -4.83
CA ALA A 187 26.62 -27.45 -3.60
C ALA A 187 27.74 -26.40 -3.33
N ALA A 188 27.58 -25.15 -3.78
CA ALA A 188 28.63 -24.13 -3.64
C ALA A 188 28.13 -22.74 -3.19
N ARG A 189 27.10 -22.64 -2.34
CA ARG A 189 26.71 -21.38 -1.67
C ARG A 189 26.22 -21.60 -0.24
N SER A 190 27.08 -22.16 0.60
CA SER A 190 26.88 -22.15 2.07
C SER A 190 28.20 -21.98 2.80
N ARG A 191 28.82 -20.79 2.74
CA ARG A 191 29.92 -20.36 3.64
C ARG A 191 30.34 -18.91 3.32
N SER A 192 29.57 -17.93 3.78
CA SER A 192 29.98 -16.54 4.11
C SER A 192 28.70 -15.74 4.39
N ASN A 193 28.29 -15.57 5.65
CA ASN A 193 28.61 -14.35 6.39
C ASN A 193 28.25 -14.57 7.87
N ARG A 194 29.11 -15.32 8.57
CA ARG A 194 29.08 -15.45 10.03
C ARG A 194 30.34 -14.81 10.59
N THR A 195 30.53 -13.52 10.35
CA THR A 195 31.55 -12.66 10.99
C THR A 195 31.21 -11.20 10.76
N ASN A 196 30.30 -10.65 11.57
CA ASN A 196 30.27 -9.22 11.91
C ASN A 196 29.51 -9.06 13.22
N ARG A 197 30.15 -9.55 14.29
CA ARG A 197 29.70 -9.37 15.67
C ARG A 197 30.93 -9.25 16.56
N ALA A 198 31.74 -8.22 16.33
CA ALA A 198 32.74 -7.73 17.26
C ALA A 198 33.20 -6.35 16.80
N ARG A 199 33.34 -5.42 17.76
CA ARG A 199 33.78 -4.02 17.64
C ARG A 199 32.68 -3.03 17.23
N CYS A 200 32.06 -2.46 18.25
CA CYS A 200 32.09 -1.01 18.52
C CYS A 200 31.59 -0.80 19.96
N ALA A 201 32.40 -1.22 20.92
CA ALA A 201 32.49 -0.57 22.21
C ALA A 201 33.69 0.35 22.08
N LEU A 202 33.45 1.67 22.03
CA LEU A 202 34.33 2.77 22.40
C LEU A 202 33.57 4.05 22.02
N GLY A 203 33.49 4.99 22.96
CA GLY A 203 32.51 6.06 22.98
C GLY A 203 32.69 7.16 21.93
N CYS A 204 31.60 7.87 21.68
CA CYS A 204 31.61 9.24 21.19
C CYS A 204 30.66 10.07 22.06
N PRO A 205 31.17 11.07 22.80
CA PRO A 205 30.33 12.08 23.45
C PRO A 205 29.94 13.19 22.46
N GLY A 206 28.73 13.72 22.63
CA GLY A 206 28.38 15.11 22.31
C GLY A 206 28.29 15.54 20.83
N ALA A 207 27.06 15.75 20.35
CA ALA A 207 26.64 16.97 19.63
C ALA A 207 25.25 16.75 19.03
N PHE A 208 24.20 17.14 19.76
CA PHE A 208 22.87 17.37 19.19
C PHE A 208 22.91 18.71 18.44
N GLY A 209 23.24 18.67 17.16
CA GLY A 209 23.08 19.78 16.23
C GLY A 209 21.84 19.55 15.36
N ALA A 210 20.84 20.42 15.53
CA ALA A 210 19.64 20.46 14.71
C ALA A 210 19.97 20.82 13.25
N ALA A 211 19.54 20.00 12.31
CA ALA A 211 19.36 20.38 10.91
C ALA A 211 18.29 19.47 10.30
N SER A 212 17.08 19.99 10.17
CA SER A 212 16.06 19.43 9.30
C SER A 212 16.49 19.66 7.85
N PRO A 213 16.61 18.65 6.98
CA PRO A 213 16.75 18.91 5.56
C PRO A 213 15.38 19.27 4.99
N GLU A 214 15.20 20.54 4.63
CA GLU A 214 14.26 20.96 3.59
C GLU A 214 14.59 20.15 2.32
N PHE A 215 13.68 19.27 1.92
CA PHE A 215 13.79 18.47 0.70
C PHE A 215 12.84 19.06 -0.35
N ASP A 216 13.19 20.22 -0.88
CA ASP A 216 12.60 20.77 -2.10
C ASP A 216 13.39 20.26 -3.30
N ALA A 217 12.97 19.11 -3.81
CA ALA A 217 13.36 18.62 -5.12
C ALA A 217 12.07 18.26 -5.88
N GLU A 218 11.48 19.27 -6.52
CA GLU A 218 10.47 19.08 -7.55
C GLU A 218 11.14 18.41 -8.77
N ILE A 219 10.98 17.10 -8.89
CA ILE A 219 11.19 16.38 -10.14
C ILE A 219 9.81 16.16 -10.77
N PRO A 220 9.55 16.62 -12.00
CA PRO A 220 8.25 16.46 -12.65
C PRO A 220 7.99 14.98 -12.94
N CYS A 221 7.21 14.32 -12.09
CA CYS A 221 6.80 12.94 -12.28
C CYS A 221 5.57 12.91 -13.20
N GLY A 222 5.76 12.44 -14.44
CA GLY A 222 4.74 12.23 -15.47
C GLY A 222 3.74 11.12 -15.13
N SER A 223 3.06 11.22 -14.00
CA SER A 223 1.96 10.32 -13.65
C SER A 223 0.66 10.85 -14.24
N ARG A 224 0.04 10.07 -15.14
CA ARG A 224 -1.28 10.35 -15.71
C ARG A 224 -2.32 10.39 -14.60
N THR A 225 -2.54 11.57 -14.04
CA THR A 225 -3.56 11.83 -13.03
C THR A 225 -4.90 11.87 -13.76
N LYS A 226 -5.73 10.84 -13.57
CA LYS A 226 -7.09 10.83 -14.12
C LYS A 226 -7.91 11.91 -13.42
N SER A 227 -8.06 13.07 -14.04
CA SER A 227 -8.94 14.15 -13.57
C SER A 227 -10.40 13.75 -13.83
N ILE A 228 -11.17 13.51 -12.78
CA ILE A 228 -12.63 13.38 -12.90
C ILE A 228 -13.20 14.79 -12.90
N THR A 229 -13.74 15.23 -14.04
CA THR A 229 -14.38 16.55 -14.17
C THR A 229 -15.83 16.39 -13.74
N VAL A 230 -16.20 16.94 -12.58
CA VAL A 230 -17.59 17.01 -12.13
C VAL A 230 -18.13 18.40 -12.48
N ARG A 231 -19.09 18.48 -13.41
CA ARG A 231 -19.83 19.72 -13.67
C ARG A 231 -20.83 19.93 -12.53
N VAL A 232 -20.55 20.92 -11.68
CA VAL A 232 -21.53 21.39 -10.68
C VAL A 232 -22.24 22.60 -11.28
N ARG A 233 -23.53 22.45 -11.58
CA ARG A 233 -24.39 23.57 -12.01
C ARG A 233 -24.78 24.33 -10.74
N LEU A 234 -24.16 25.48 -10.50
CA LEU A 234 -24.54 26.38 -9.41
C LEU A 234 -25.78 27.14 -9.85
N THR A 235 -26.95 26.73 -9.36
CA THR A 235 -28.16 27.54 -9.45
C THR A 235 -28.10 28.59 -8.35
N CYS A 236 -27.79 29.83 -8.70
CA CYS A 236 -27.94 30.98 -7.80
C CYS A 236 -29.42 31.16 -7.48
N THR A 237 -29.85 30.63 -6.34
CA THR A 237 -31.13 30.98 -5.73
C THR A 237 -30.85 32.18 -4.84
N SER A 238 -31.11 33.38 -5.37
CA SER A 238 -31.10 34.61 -4.59
C SER A 238 -32.21 34.52 -3.55
N VAL A 239 -31.85 34.24 -2.30
CA VAL A 239 -32.76 34.33 -1.16
C VAL A 239 -32.90 35.82 -0.80
N PRO A 240 -34.11 36.41 -0.86
CA PRO A 240 -34.30 37.80 -0.47
C PRO A 240 -34.10 37.96 1.05
N LEU A 241 -33.31 38.96 1.43
CA LEU A 241 -33.08 39.35 2.82
C LEU A 241 -34.36 40.00 3.41
N PRO A 242 -34.76 39.64 4.64
CA PRO A 242 -35.86 40.32 5.32
C PRO A 242 -35.43 41.74 5.73
N LEU A 243 -36.27 42.72 5.42
CA LEU A 243 -36.10 44.12 5.84
C LEU A 243 -36.34 44.26 7.36
N PRO A 244 -35.65 45.20 8.02
CA PRO A 244 -35.85 45.47 9.44
C PRO A 244 -37.20 46.16 9.72
N PRO A 245 -37.81 45.93 10.90
CA PRO A 245 -39.04 46.62 11.31
C PRO A 245 -38.76 48.09 11.70
N HIS A 246 -39.72 48.95 11.37
CA HIS A 246 -39.78 50.38 11.74
C HIS A 246 -40.13 50.58 13.22
#